data_AF-E9GZ19-F1
#
_entry.id   AF-E9GZ19-F1
#
_cell.length_a   1.000
_cell.length_b   1.000
_cell.length_c   1.000
_cell.angle_alpha   90.00
_cell.angle_beta   90.00
_cell.angle_gamma   90.00
#
_symmetry.space_group_name_H-M   'P 1'
#
loop_
_entity.id
_entity.type
_entity.pdbx_description
1 polymer ?
#
loop_
_entity_poly.entity_id
_entity_poly.type
_entity_poly.pdbx_seq_one_letter_code
_entity_poly.pdbx_strand_id
1 'polypeptide(L)'
;YWPLGVTWCNVYVTCDVLACSASILHMCCISLGRYLGIRSPLKARGYGGRGGGSSSFLTGGSSKRLVVVRVVLVWLLALLISSPISALGLIDPSNIMIGNQCVINNRGFAFFGSLAAFYIPMIIMVVSYALTVHLLRNKAR
;
A
#
# COMPACT_ATOMS: atom_id res chain seq x y z
N TYR A 1 -25.89 0.99 14.78
CA TYR A 1 -26.52 2.31 14.60
C TYR A 1 -25.41 3.34 14.55
N TRP A 2 -25.40 4.20 13.54
CA TRP A 2 -24.37 5.19 13.27
C TRP A 2 -24.95 6.61 13.45
N PRO A 3 -24.58 7.32 14.54
CA PRO A 3 -25.19 8.62 14.87
C PRO A 3 -24.56 9.80 14.11
N LEU A 4 -23.37 9.63 13.54
CA LEU A 4 -22.57 10.74 12.99
C LEU A 4 -22.94 11.09 11.54
N GLY A 5 -23.90 10.41 10.92
CA GLY A 5 -24.28 10.66 9.52
C GLY A 5 -23.26 10.15 8.49
N VAL A 6 -23.59 10.33 7.21
CA VAL A 6 -22.90 9.65 6.09
C VAL A 6 -21.47 10.13 5.90
N THR A 7 -21.19 11.42 6.07
CA THR A 7 -19.84 11.99 5.90
C THR A 7 -18.83 11.34 6.84
N TRP A 8 -19.19 11.19 8.11
CA TRP A 8 -18.33 10.54 9.10
C TRP A 8 -18.20 9.03 8.88
N CYS A 9 -19.25 8.38 8.36
CA CYS A 9 -19.17 6.98 7.95
C CYS A 9 -18.17 6.80 6.80
N ASN A 10 -18.19 7.69 5.80
CA ASN A 10 -17.23 7.66 4.70
C ASN A 10 -15.78 7.92 5.19
N VAL A 11 -15.59 8.91 6.08
CA VAL A 11 -14.27 9.16 6.70
C VAL A 11 -13.80 7.93 7.48
N TYR A 12 -14.68 7.29 8.25
CA TYR A 12 -14.36 6.07 9.00
C TYR A 12 -13.88 4.93 8.08
N VAL A 13 -14.66 4.62 7.03
CA VAL A 13 -14.32 3.55 6.07
C VAL A 13 -13.02 3.86 5.33
N THR A 14 -12.82 5.11 4.92
CA THR A 14 -11.62 5.52 4.17
C THR A 14 -10.36 5.52 5.05
N CYS A 15 -10.48 5.92 6.32
CA CYS A 15 -9.40 5.81 7.30
C CYS A 15 -9.05 4.35 7.63
N ASP A 16 -10.03 3.47 7.75
CA ASP A 16 -9.81 2.03 7.98
C ASP A 16 -9.00 1.40 6.84
N VAL A 17 -9.42 1.63 5.59
CA VAL A 17 -8.70 1.14 4.40
C VAL A 17 -7.31 1.76 4.29
N LEU A 18 -7.18 3.06 4.57
CA LEU A 18 -5.89 3.76 4.55
C LEU A 18 -4.92 3.17 5.59
N ALA A 19 -5.37 2.98 6.83
CA ALA A 19 -4.57 2.48 7.94
C ALA A 19 -4.15 1.02 7.72
N CYS A 20 -5.06 0.18 7.22
CA CYS A 20 -4.77 -1.20 6.86
C CYS A 20 -3.72 -1.28 5.72
N SER A 21 -3.94 -0.51 4.64
CA SER A 21 -3.02 -0.44 3.50
C SER A 21 -1.63 0.05 3.92
N ALA A 22 -1.57 1.12 4.72
CA ALA A 22 -0.32 1.66 5.25
C ALA A 22 0.41 0.63 6.12
N SER A 23 -0.30 -0.08 6.99
CA SER A 23 0.28 -1.11 7.88
C SER A 23 0.92 -2.24 7.10
N ILE A 24 0.22 -2.78 6.09
CA ILE A 24 0.74 -3.86 5.23
C ILE A 24 1.98 -3.37 4.47
N LEU A 25 1.88 -2.23 3.76
CA LEU A 25 2.98 -1.67 2.98
C LEU A 25 4.20 -1.37 3.86
N HIS A 26 3.99 -0.86 5.06
CA HIS A 26 5.07 -0.57 6.01
C HIS A 26 5.78 -1.84 6.48
N MET A 27 5.02 -2.89 6.83
CA MET A 27 5.59 -4.20 7.19
C MET A 27 6.37 -4.82 6.02
N CYS A 28 5.86 -4.74 4.80
CA CYS A 28 6.56 -5.22 3.60
C CYS A 28 7.87 -4.46 3.37
N CYS A 29 7.85 -3.13 3.50
CA CYS A 29 9.05 -2.29 3.33
C CYS A 29 10.14 -2.65 4.36
N ILE A 30 9.76 -2.89 5.61
CA ILE A 30 10.70 -3.30 6.67
C ILE A 30 11.28 -4.68 6.36
N SER A 31 10.42 -5.65 6.04
CA SER A 31 10.84 -7.03 5.73
C SER A 31 11.83 -7.07 4.55
N LEU A 32 11.50 -6.38 3.46
CA LEU A 32 12.37 -6.32 2.28
C LEU A 32 13.65 -5.54 2.54
N GLY A 33 13.57 -4.44 3.29
CA GLY A 33 14.74 -3.64 3.68
C GLY A 33 15.78 -4.44 4.47
N ARG A 34 15.32 -5.26 5.43
CA ARG A 34 16.20 -6.18 6.18
C ARG A 34 16.77 -7.26 5.28
N TYR A 35 15.94 -7.87 4.45
CA TYR A 35 16.36 -8.95 3.55
C TYR A 35 17.43 -8.49 2.55
N LEU A 36 17.27 -7.31 1.95
CA LEU A 36 18.24 -6.73 1.03
C LEU A 36 19.52 -6.25 1.74
N GLY A 37 19.39 -5.70 2.95
CA GLY A 37 20.54 -5.27 3.77
C GLY A 37 21.45 -6.43 4.15
N ILE A 38 20.88 -7.59 4.49
CA ILE A 38 21.64 -8.80 4.82
C ILE A 38 22.34 -9.37 3.58
N ARG A 39 21.72 -9.28 2.41
CA ARG A 39 22.17 -9.97 1.20
C ARG A 39 23.08 -9.14 0.28
N SER A 40 23.35 -7.87 0.57
CA SER A 40 24.09 -6.98 -0.34
C SER A 40 24.97 -5.93 0.36
N PRO A 41 26.06 -6.32 1.05
CA PRO A 41 27.04 -5.36 1.57
C PRO A 41 27.79 -4.59 0.46
N LEU A 42 27.83 -5.11 -0.78
CA LEU A 42 28.69 -4.60 -1.86
C LEU A 42 28.01 -3.70 -2.91
N LYS A 43 26.66 -3.67 -3.01
CA LYS A 43 25.93 -2.81 -3.96
C LYS A 43 25.59 -1.42 -3.43
N ALA A 44 25.80 -1.18 -2.13
CA ALA A 44 25.56 0.12 -1.50
C ALA A 44 26.52 1.24 -2.00
N ARG A 45 27.60 0.89 -2.71
CA ARG A 45 28.67 1.83 -3.08
C ARG A 45 28.83 2.10 -4.59
N GLY A 46 28.12 1.40 -5.46
CA GLY A 46 28.30 1.56 -6.89
C GLY A 46 27.08 1.15 -7.68
N TYR A 47 26.43 2.13 -8.30
CA TYR A 47 25.78 2.10 -9.60
C TYR A 47 24.45 2.86 -9.57
N GLY A 48 24.54 4.17 -9.84
CA GLY A 48 23.44 4.98 -10.35
C GLY A 48 23.07 4.52 -11.76
N GLY A 49 22.37 3.40 -11.85
CA GLY A 49 21.93 2.80 -13.11
C GLY A 49 20.43 2.62 -13.16
N ARG A 50 19.72 3.69 -13.52
CA ARG A 50 18.77 3.75 -14.64
C ARG A 50 17.99 2.45 -14.98
N GLY A 51 17.29 1.87 -14.01
CA GLY A 51 16.33 0.79 -14.21
C GLY A 51 14.95 1.20 -13.71
N GLY A 52 14.06 1.62 -14.61
CA GLY A 52 12.72 2.13 -14.32
C GLY A 52 11.74 1.06 -13.83
N GLY A 53 11.86 0.63 -12.58
CA GLY A 53 10.88 -0.21 -11.91
C GLY A 53 10.69 0.21 -10.45
N SER A 54 9.45 0.11 -9.94
CA SER A 54 9.06 0.43 -8.55
C SER A 54 9.91 -0.24 -7.46
N SER A 55 10.71 -1.25 -7.81
CA SER A 55 11.66 -1.95 -6.93
C SER A 55 12.91 -1.14 -6.55
N SER A 56 13.18 -0.02 -7.21
CA SER A 56 14.33 0.85 -6.94
C SER A 56 14.20 1.70 -5.66
N PHE A 57 12.98 2.05 -5.23
CA PHE A 57 12.74 2.90 -4.06
C PHE A 57 13.17 2.28 -2.72
N LEU A 58 13.23 0.94 -2.66
CA LEU A 58 13.55 0.20 -1.44
C LEU A 58 15.06 -0.05 -1.27
N THR A 59 15.89 0.34 -2.24
CA THR A 59 17.30 -0.09 -2.33
C THR A 59 18.31 1.05 -2.27
N GLY A 60 17.93 2.24 -1.81
CA GLY A 60 18.90 3.31 -1.50
C GLY A 60 19.48 3.16 -0.07
N GLY A 61 20.72 3.62 0.13
CA GLY A 61 21.47 3.51 1.38
C GLY A 61 20.87 4.24 2.60
N SER A 62 21.40 3.92 3.78
CA SER A 62 20.94 4.29 5.13
C SER A 62 21.09 5.79 5.46
N SER A 63 20.46 6.67 4.68
CA SER A 63 20.36 8.10 4.99
C SER A 63 19.00 8.41 5.60
N LYS A 64 18.97 9.23 6.67
CA LYS A 64 17.73 9.67 7.35
C LYS A 64 16.69 10.20 6.35
N ARG A 65 17.15 10.86 5.27
CA ARG A 65 16.32 11.40 4.19
C ARG A 65 15.57 10.32 3.40
N LEU A 66 16.17 9.16 3.19
CA LEU A 66 15.55 8.09 2.41
C LEU A 66 14.47 7.34 3.21
N VAL A 67 14.65 7.19 4.52
CA VAL A 67 13.62 6.63 5.41
C VAL A 67 12.36 7.50 5.37
N VAL A 68 12.52 8.82 5.46
CA VAL A 68 11.41 9.78 5.35
C VAL A 68 10.73 9.67 3.98
N VAL A 69 11.50 9.61 2.89
CA VAL A 69 10.94 9.43 1.54
C VAL A 69 10.12 8.14 1.42
N ARG A 70 10.61 7.02 1.99
CA ARG A 70 9.86 5.74 1.98
C ARG A 70 8.54 5.85 2.73
N VAL A 71 8.55 6.46 3.91
CA VAL A 71 7.34 6.68 4.69
C VAL A 71 6.34 7.53 3.90
N VAL A 72 6.78 8.66 3.33
CA VAL A 72 5.93 9.52 2.50
C VAL A 72 5.35 8.76 1.31
N LEU A 73 6.14 7.93 0.62
CA LEU A 73 5.66 7.14 -0.51
C LEU A 73 4.63 6.08 -0.10
N VAL A 74 4.84 5.40 1.04
CA VAL A 74 3.85 4.45 1.58
C VAL A 74 2.52 5.16 1.87
N TRP A 75 2.58 6.36 2.45
CA TRP A 75 1.38 7.18 2.67
C TRP A 75 0.72 7.61 1.35
N LEU A 76 1.49 8.06 0.35
CA LEU A 76 0.94 8.42 -0.96
C LEU A 76 0.29 7.23 -1.68
N LEU A 77 0.90 6.04 -1.61
CA LEU A 77 0.32 4.82 -2.17
C LEU A 77 -0.94 4.39 -1.42
N ALA A 78 -0.94 4.47 -0.09
CA ALA A 78 -2.12 4.18 0.71
C ALA A 78 -3.27 5.17 0.39
N LEU A 79 -2.96 6.45 0.23
CA LEU A 79 -3.92 7.48 -0.19
C LEU A 79 -4.45 7.21 -1.60
N LEU A 80 -3.59 6.83 -2.53
CA LEU A 80 -3.98 6.48 -3.90
C LEU A 80 -4.95 5.29 -3.93
N ILE A 81 -4.71 4.28 -3.08
CA ILE A 81 -5.57 3.09 -2.95
C ILE A 81 -6.91 3.44 -2.29
N SER A 82 -6.92 4.31 -1.27
CA SER A 82 -8.14 4.74 -0.56
C SER A 82 -8.95 5.81 -1.33
N SER A 83 -8.33 6.55 -2.25
CA SER A 83 -8.94 7.61 -3.05
C SER A 83 -10.20 7.20 -3.84
N PRO A 84 -10.23 6.09 -4.60
CA PRO A 84 -11.42 5.68 -5.33
C PRO A 84 -12.61 5.38 -4.39
N ILE A 85 -12.36 4.71 -3.27
CA ILE A 85 -13.39 4.42 -2.26
C ILE A 85 -13.96 5.72 -1.68
N SER A 86 -13.08 6.67 -1.36
CA SER A 86 -13.45 7.99 -0.83
C SER A 86 -14.31 8.79 -1.82
N ALA A 87 -13.91 8.82 -3.10
CA ALA A 87 -14.61 9.57 -4.14
C ALA A 87 -15.99 8.99 -4.43
N LEU A 88 -16.09 7.67 -4.61
CA LEU A 88 -17.38 7.00 -4.82
C LEU A 88 -18.31 7.15 -3.61
N GLY A 89 -17.76 7.13 -2.39
CA GLY A 89 -18.52 7.35 -1.17
C GLY A 89 -19.07 8.77 -0.98
N LEU A 90 -18.44 9.76 -1.60
CA LEU A 90 -18.90 11.15 -1.61
C LEU A 90 -19.97 11.41 -2.67
N ILE A 91 -19.90 10.71 -3.81
CA ILE A 91 -20.81 10.90 -4.94
C ILE A 91 -22.19 10.30 -4.62
N ASP A 92 -22.23 9.08 -4.06
CA ASP A 92 -23.48 8.36 -3.80
C ASP A 92 -23.59 7.87 -2.33
N PRO A 93 -24.12 8.70 -1.42
CA PRO A 93 -24.22 8.37 0.01
C PRO A 93 -25.14 7.16 0.33
N SER A 94 -26.05 6.83 -0.59
CA SER A 94 -26.95 5.66 -0.49
C SER A 94 -26.22 4.31 -0.59
N ASN A 95 -24.99 4.28 -1.12
CA ASN A 95 -24.20 3.05 -1.22
C ASN A 95 -23.55 2.61 0.09
N ILE A 96 -23.40 3.53 1.06
CA ILE A 96 -22.65 3.31 2.31
C ILE A 96 -23.55 3.34 3.56
N MET A 97 -24.76 3.91 3.44
CA MET A 97 -25.66 4.00 4.58
C MET A 97 -27.07 3.50 4.27
N ILE A 98 -27.51 2.49 5.02
CA ILE A 98 -28.90 2.01 5.05
C ILE A 98 -29.43 2.18 6.46
N GLY A 99 -30.53 2.93 6.62
CA GLY A 99 -31.27 3.00 7.89
C GLY A 99 -30.40 3.32 9.11
N ASN A 100 -29.53 4.34 9.00
CA ASN A 100 -28.54 4.70 10.03
C ASN A 100 -27.55 3.58 10.40
N GLN A 101 -27.22 2.66 9.48
CA GLN A 101 -26.08 1.74 9.64
C GLN A 101 -25.01 2.11 8.61
N CYS A 102 -23.77 2.26 9.06
CA CYS A 102 -22.61 2.46 8.19
C CYS A 102 -22.18 1.11 7.63
N VAL A 103 -22.81 0.68 6.54
CA VAL A 103 -22.58 -0.61 5.88
C VAL A 103 -22.59 -0.42 4.37
N ILE A 104 -21.59 -0.99 3.72
CA ILE A 104 -21.50 -1.05 2.26
C ILE A 104 -22.64 -1.93 1.74
N ASN A 105 -23.61 -1.32 1.06
CA ASN A 105 -24.75 -2.04 0.47
C ASN A 105 -24.43 -2.59 -0.91
N ASN A 106 -23.66 -1.83 -1.70
CA ASN A 106 -23.43 -2.16 -3.09
C ASN A 106 -22.36 -3.25 -3.23
N ARG A 107 -22.75 -4.38 -3.81
CA ARG A 107 -21.86 -5.52 -4.07
C ARG A 107 -20.62 -5.13 -4.88
N GLY A 108 -20.77 -4.21 -5.84
CA GLY A 108 -19.65 -3.68 -6.61
C GLY A 108 -18.69 -2.90 -5.72
N PHE A 109 -19.21 -2.02 -4.86
CA PHE A 109 -18.39 -1.23 -3.94
C PHE A 109 -17.69 -2.11 -2.89
N ALA A 110 -18.34 -3.15 -2.39
CA ALA A 110 -17.72 -4.13 -1.48
C ALA A 110 -16.57 -4.89 -2.17
N PHE A 111 -16.78 -5.30 -3.43
CA PHE A 111 -15.75 -5.98 -4.21
C PHE A 111 -14.56 -5.08 -4.50
N PHE A 112 -14.79 -3.86 -5.01
CA PHE A 112 -13.73 -2.89 -5.28
C PHE A 112 -13.00 -2.46 -4.00
N GLY A 113 -13.71 -2.27 -2.89
CA GLY A 113 -13.13 -1.98 -1.58
C GLY A 113 -12.21 -3.11 -1.11
N SER A 114 -12.64 -4.36 -1.26
CA SER A 114 -11.84 -5.54 -0.92
C SER A 114 -10.60 -5.67 -1.82
N LEU A 115 -10.77 -5.43 -3.13
CA LEU A 115 -9.69 -5.48 -4.12
C LEU A 115 -8.61 -4.44 -3.78
N ALA A 116 -9.02 -3.21 -3.51
CA ALA A 116 -8.13 -2.11 -3.17
C ALA A 116 -7.43 -2.33 -1.82
N ALA A 117 -8.17 -2.70 -0.77
CA ALA A 117 -7.62 -2.82 0.58
C ALA A 117 -6.73 -4.07 0.79
N PHE A 118 -7.03 -5.17 0.11
CA PHE A 118 -6.38 -6.47 0.38
C PHE A 118 -5.60 -6.99 -0.82
N TYR A 119 -6.25 -7.12 -1.98
CA TYR A 119 -5.66 -7.81 -3.13
C TYR A 119 -4.54 -7.01 -3.80
N ILE A 120 -4.70 -5.69 -3.97
CA ILE A 120 -3.66 -4.84 -4.57
C ILE A 120 -2.38 -4.84 -3.71
N PRO A 121 -2.41 -4.55 -2.40
CA PRO A 121 -1.23 -4.67 -1.53
C PRO A 121 -0.60 -6.06 -1.55
N MET A 122 -1.43 -7.12 -1.55
CA MET A 122 -0.96 -8.50 -1.56
C MET A 122 -0.25 -8.86 -2.88
N ILE A 123 -0.78 -8.45 -4.04
CA ILE A 123 -0.14 -8.67 -5.35
C ILE A 123 1.19 -7.92 -5.42
N ILE A 124 1.23 -6.66 -4.98
CA ILE A 124 2.48 -5.86 -4.95
C ILE A 124 3.53 -6.55 -4.09
N MET A 125 3.14 -7.07 -2.92
CA MET A 125 4.03 -7.83 -2.04
C MET A 125 4.55 -9.10 -2.74
N VAL A 126 3.67 -9.91 -3.32
CA VAL A 126 4.06 -11.18 -3.94
C VAL A 126 4.96 -10.95 -5.15
N VAL A 127 4.63 -10.01 -6.03
CA VAL A 127 5.44 -9.69 -7.21
C VAL A 127 6.81 -9.16 -6.80
N SER A 128 6.86 -8.24 -5.83
CA SER A 128 8.14 -7.71 -5.34
C SER A 128 9.00 -8.79 -4.68
N TYR A 129 8.40 -9.67 -3.88
CA TYR A 129 9.10 -10.80 -3.26
C TYR A 129 9.59 -11.80 -4.29
N ALA A 130 8.74 -12.22 -5.23
CA ALA A 130 9.07 -13.17 -6.28
C ALA A 130 10.19 -12.65 -7.19
N LEU A 131 10.09 -11.40 -7.64
CA LEU A 131 11.13 -10.74 -8.44
C LEU A 131 12.46 -10.68 -7.68
N THR A 132 12.39 -10.36 -6.39
CA THR A 132 13.57 -10.32 -5.52
C THR A 132 14.22 -11.70 -5.42
N VAL A 133 13.46 -12.76 -5.11
CA VAL A 133 13.96 -14.14 -5.04
C VAL A 133 14.54 -14.58 -6.38
N HIS A 134 13.89 -14.25 -7.49
CA HIS A 134 14.35 -14.62 -8.83
C HIS A 134 15.69 -13.96 -9.18
N LEU A 135 15.82 -12.64 -8.97
CA LEU A 135 17.07 -11.91 -9.17
C LEU A 135 18.20 -12.48 -8.33
N LEU A 136 17.88 -12.99 -7.15
CA LEU A 136 18.88 -13.53 -6.24
C LEU A 136 19.27 -14.97 -6.58
N ARG A 137 18.34 -15.78 -7.09
CA ARG A 137 18.64 -17.10 -7.64
C ARG A 137 19.54 -16.99 -8.87
N ASN A 138 19.35 -15.98 -9.71
CA ASN A 138 20.18 -15.75 -10.90
C ASN A 138 21.61 -15.26 -10.60
N LYS A 139 21.85 -14.65 -9.43
CA LYS A 139 23.21 -14.25 -9.00
C LYS A 139 23.97 -15.35 -8.26
N ALA A 140 23.27 -16.41 -7.85
CA ALA A 140 23.85 -17.56 -7.18
C ALA A 140 24.27 -18.68 -8.15
N ARG A 141 23.92 -18.56 -9.43
CA ARG A 141 24.51 -19.31 -10.54
C ARG A 141 25.59 -18.46 -11.18
#